data_AF-A0A8H8BVN7-F1
#
_entry.id   AF-A0A8H8BVN7-F1
#
_cell.length_a   1.000
_cell.length_b   1.000
_cell.length_c   1.000
_cell.angle_alpha   90.00
_cell.angle_beta   90.00
_cell.angle_gamma   90.00
#
_symmetry.space_group_name_H-M   'P 1'
#
loop_
_entity.id
_entity.type
_entity.pdbx_description
1 polymer ?
#
loop_
_entity_poly.entity_id
_entity_poly.type
_entity_poly.pdbx_seq_one_letter_code
_entity_poly.pdbx_strand_id
1 'polypeptide(L)'
;MATYLPPGWTAEQLESATLSDIQQLPPDTLHKLDLNYMSFADNSARDLVLTAQLTESRRLERISLGLPPAPPKTKPERDPYVQIVEDERFMDFGYLCFRTTYADDARWEKWQENFDAGLEGGLVGCAGRERVAERLMVIFVDDSDLDGVGFSDVAKAFADVKENGDFGPGLDVGMCLMLDEEVMASLLEPVEGKDPWVWAVDVSYDFDGAQMEDGYPGRFKVAIDSLISDLWPLLAGSSMQPKSLWQPENSIWKSAIQIAEKLGIGTRRG
;
A
#
# COMPACT_ATOMS: atom_id res chain seq x y z
N MET A 1 -10.71 -32.00 4.04
CA MET A 1 -9.86 -32.09 2.84
C MET A 1 -8.46 -32.45 3.32
N ALA A 2 -7.72 -33.28 2.60
CA ALA A 2 -6.36 -33.64 2.98
C ALA A 2 -5.40 -32.53 2.54
N THR A 3 -4.72 -31.90 3.51
CA THR A 3 -3.68 -30.90 3.26
C THR A 3 -2.46 -31.58 2.62
N TYR A 4 -1.97 -31.03 1.51
CA TYR A 4 -0.76 -31.53 0.87
C TYR A 4 0.46 -31.24 1.75
N LEU A 5 1.26 -32.26 2.03
CA LEU A 5 2.54 -32.15 2.70
C LEU A 5 3.65 -32.46 1.69
N PRO A 6 4.69 -31.61 1.57
CA PRO A 6 5.86 -31.93 0.78
C PRO A 6 6.50 -33.26 1.20
N PRO A 7 7.13 -34.02 0.28
CA PRO A 7 7.80 -35.27 0.62
C PRO A 7 8.84 -35.06 1.73
N GLY A 8 8.72 -35.80 2.83
CA GLY A 8 9.63 -35.72 3.97
C GLY A 8 9.32 -34.60 4.97
N TRP A 9 8.26 -33.81 4.74
CA TRP A 9 7.80 -32.79 5.69
C TRP A 9 6.72 -33.34 6.61
N THR A 10 6.78 -32.91 7.87
CA THR A 10 5.72 -33.07 8.87
C THR A 10 4.78 -31.87 8.83
N ALA A 11 3.59 -32.00 9.44
CA ALA A 11 2.64 -30.90 9.54
C ALA A 11 3.21 -29.71 10.33
N GLU A 12 3.97 -29.99 11.41
CA GLU A 12 4.63 -28.97 12.22
C GLU A 12 5.70 -28.21 11.43
N GLN A 13 6.46 -28.90 10.58
CA GLN A 13 7.43 -28.25 9.69
C GLN A 13 6.78 -27.35 8.64
N LEU A 14 5.61 -27.76 8.11
CA LEU A 14 4.85 -26.91 7.20
C LEU A 14 4.30 -25.68 7.93
N GLU A 15 3.83 -25.86 9.16
CA GLU A 15 3.29 -24.78 9.98
C GLU A 15 4.36 -23.74 10.32
N SER A 16 5.59 -24.15 10.62
CA SER A 16 6.69 -23.24 10.97
C SER A 16 7.64 -22.90 9.81
N ALA A 17 7.22 -23.10 8.56
CA ALA A 17 8.10 -22.99 7.41
C ALA A 17 8.56 -21.54 7.15
N THR A 18 9.87 -21.35 6.97
CA THR A 18 10.46 -20.05 6.60
C THR A 18 10.54 -19.87 5.09
N LEU A 19 10.83 -18.65 4.62
CA LEU A 19 11.04 -18.38 3.18
C LEU A 19 12.10 -19.31 2.57
N SER A 20 13.20 -19.56 3.28
CA SER A 20 14.27 -20.45 2.82
C SER A 20 13.75 -21.88 2.64
N ASP A 21 12.93 -22.37 3.55
CA ASP A 21 12.36 -23.73 3.47
C ASP A 21 11.44 -23.86 2.24
N ILE A 22 10.63 -22.83 1.98
CA ILE A 22 9.74 -22.78 0.81
C ILE A 22 10.53 -22.70 -0.50
N GLN A 23 11.63 -21.93 -0.55
CA GLN A 23 12.47 -21.81 -1.74
C GLN A 23 13.19 -23.12 -2.12
N GLN A 24 13.39 -24.03 -1.16
CA GLN A 24 13.96 -25.35 -1.42
C GLN A 24 12.97 -26.33 -2.05
N LEU A 25 11.66 -26.03 -2.01
CA LEU A 25 10.64 -26.86 -2.63
C LEU A 25 10.64 -26.70 -4.16
N PRO A 26 10.30 -27.75 -4.92
CA PRO A 26 10.12 -27.63 -6.36
C PRO A 26 9.04 -26.58 -6.69
N PRO A 27 9.29 -25.62 -7.60
CA PRO A 27 8.34 -24.53 -7.92
C PRO A 27 6.93 -25.04 -8.28
N ASP A 28 6.85 -26.15 -9.00
CA ASP A 28 5.59 -26.77 -9.45
C ASP A 28 4.79 -27.45 -8.32
N THR A 29 5.29 -27.42 -7.07
CA THR A 29 4.59 -27.97 -5.90
C THR A 29 4.08 -26.89 -4.95
N LEU A 30 4.56 -25.66 -5.08
CA LEU A 30 4.22 -24.55 -4.19
C LEU A 30 2.71 -24.24 -4.19
N HIS A 31 2.07 -24.31 -5.36
CA HIS A 31 0.63 -24.07 -5.49
C HIS A 31 -0.26 -25.10 -4.76
N LYS A 32 0.32 -26.21 -4.27
CA LYS A 32 -0.41 -27.26 -3.55
C LYS A 32 -0.40 -27.04 -2.04
N LEU A 33 0.49 -26.19 -1.52
CA LEU A 33 0.56 -25.87 -0.10
C LEU A 33 -0.72 -25.13 0.30
N ASP A 34 -1.23 -25.41 1.50
CA ASP A 34 -2.42 -24.74 2.02
C ASP A 34 -1.98 -23.62 2.98
N LEU A 35 -2.18 -22.37 2.56
CA LEU A 35 -1.85 -21.18 3.32
C LEU A 35 -2.53 -21.13 4.69
N ASN A 36 -3.65 -21.84 4.90
CA ASN A 36 -4.36 -21.86 6.18
C ASN A 36 -3.66 -22.71 7.24
N TYR A 37 -2.72 -23.58 6.85
CA TYR A 37 -1.95 -24.44 7.74
C TYR A 37 -0.53 -23.94 7.97
N MET A 38 -0.20 -22.75 7.47
CA MET A 38 1.13 -22.15 7.57
C MET A 38 1.06 -20.94 8.52
N SER A 39 1.86 -20.98 9.58
CA SER A 39 2.11 -19.84 10.45
C SER A 39 3.25 -19.03 9.86
N PHE A 40 2.91 -17.98 9.13
CA PHE A 40 3.91 -17.12 8.50
C PHE A 40 4.53 -16.19 9.53
N ALA A 41 5.74 -16.51 9.97
CA ALA A 41 6.60 -15.55 10.65
C ALA A 41 7.17 -14.48 9.68
N ASP A 42 7.18 -14.79 8.37
CA ASP A 42 7.70 -13.94 7.29
C ASP A 42 6.68 -13.85 6.15
N ASN A 43 6.23 -12.62 5.85
CA ASN A 43 5.27 -12.33 4.77
C ASN A 43 5.80 -12.76 3.39
N SER A 44 7.12 -12.78 3.20
CA SER A 44 7.75 -13.16 1.93
C SER A 44 7.47 -14.62 1.55
N ALA A 45 7.44 -15.52 2.54
CA ALA A 45 7.14 -16.93 2.32
C ALA A 45 5.68 -17.13 1.89
N ARG A 46 4.77 -16.36 2.51
CA ARG A 46 3.35 -16.33 2.16
C ARG A 46 3.14 -15.88 0.72
N ASP A 47 3.77 -14.77 0.35
CA ASP A 47 3.64 -14.18 -0.99
C ASP A 47 4.12 -15.13 -2.08
N LEU A 48 5.20 -15.88 -1.82
CA LEU A 48 5.73 -16.86 -2.76
C LEU A 48 4.71 -18.00 -3.03
N VAL A 49 4.11 -18.55 -1.97
CA VAL A 49 3.10 -19.62 -2.08
C VAL A 49 1.81 -19.10 -2.73
N LEU A 50 1.32 -17.94 -2.30
CA LEU A 50 0.13 -17.30 -2.87
C LEU A 50 0.32 -17.02 -4.37
N THR A 51 1.48 -16.50 -4.76
CA THR A 51 1.81 -16.25 -6.17
C THR A 51 1.78 -17.54 -7.00
N ALA A 52 2.30 -18.65 -6.45
CA ALA A 52 2.26 -19.95 -7.12
C ALA A 52 0.81 -20.44 -7.27
N GLN A 53 -0.02 -20.33 -6.23
CA GLN A 53 -1.44 -20.70 -6.27
C GLN A 53 -2.21 -19.91 -7.33
N LEU A 54 -2.08 -18.58 -7.34
CA LEU A 54 -2.71 -17.72 -8.33
C LEU A 54 -2.25 -18.03 -9.75
N THR A 55 -0.97 -18.35 -9.93
CA THR A 55 -0.42 -18.72 -11.23
C THR A 55 -1.02 -20.03 -11.73
N GLU A 56 -1.16 -21.03 -10.87
CA GLU A 56 -1.78 -22.31 -11.23
C GLU A 56 -3.27 -22.17 -11.53
N SER A 57 -4.03 -21.41 -10.72
CA SER A 57 -5.44 -21.13 -10.98
C SER A 57 -5.64 -20.49 -12.35
N ARG A 58 -4.82 -19.48 -12.70
CA ARG A 58 -4.86 -18.86 -14.04
C ARG A 58 -4.47 -19.84 -15.15
N ARG A 59 -3.50 -20.73 -14.90
CA ARG A 59 -3.11 -21.76 -15.88
C ARG A 59 -4.29 -22.70 -16.16
N LEU A 60 -4.99 -23.16 -15.13
CA LEU A 60 -6.16 -24.04 -15.25
C LEU A 60 -7.33 -23.34 -15.95
N GLU A 61 -7.60 -22.07 -15.64
CA GLU A 61 -8.61 -21.25 -16.32
C GLU A 61 -8.28 -21.05 -17.81
N ARG A 62 -7.03 -20.78 -18.15
CA ARG A 62 -6.63 -20.67 -19.56
C ARG A 62 -6.82 -21.98 -20.32
N ILE A 63 -6.54 -23.11 -19.67
CA ILE A 63 -6.80 -24.44 -20.26
C ILE A 63 -8.29 -24.64 -20.47
N SER A 64 -9.15 -24.26 -19.51
CA SER A 64 -10.61 -24.40 -19.67
C SER A 64 -11.16 -23.51 -20.79
N LEU A 65 -10.54 -22.35 -21.02
CA LEU A 65 -10.88 -21.43 -22.11
C LEU A 65 -10.21 -21.75 -23.45
N GLY A 66 -9.41 -22.82 -23.55
CA GLY A 66 -8.67 -23.17 -24.77
C GLY A 66 -7.61 -22.14 -25.18
N LEU A 67 -7.15 -21.31 -24.24
CA LEU A 67 -6.13 -20.30 -24.47
C LEU A 67 -4.72 -20.90 -24.35
N PRO A 68 -3.74 -20.38 -25.10
CA PRO A 68 -2.35 -20.83 -24.98
C PRO A 68 -1.82 -20.58 -23.56
N PRO A 69 -0.74 -21.26 -23.12
CA PRO A 69 -0.08 -20.97 -21.84
C PRO A 69 0.16 -19.47 -21.67
N ALA A 70 -0.04 -18.94 -20.46
CA ALA A 70 0.30 -17.54 -20.21
C ALA A 70 1.79 -17.35 -20.54
N PRO A 71 2.18 -16.29 -21.26
CA PRO A 71 3.58 -15.97 -21.43
C PRO A 71 4.23 -15.84 -20.04
N PRO A 72 5.52 -16.19 -19.89
CA PRO A 72 6.22 -16.08 -18.62
C PRO A 72 5.97 -14.70 -18.01
N LYS A 73 5.63 -14.70 -16.72
CA LYS A 73 5.72 -13.56 -15.80
C LYS A 73 7.11 -12.91 -15.88
N THR A 74 7.50 -12.19 -16.93
CA THR A 74 8.71 -11.37 -16.86
C THR A 74 8.44 -10.38 -15.75
N LYS A 75 9.20 -10.47 -14.65
CA LYS A 75 9.14 -9.46 -13.60
C LYS A 75 9.28 -8.12 -14.31
N PRO A 76 8.32 -7.19 -14.16
CA PRO A 76 8.39 -5.94 -14.88
C PRO A 76 9.74 -5.28 -14.55
N GLU A 77 10.41 -4.76 -15.56
CA GLU A 77 11.73 -4.13 -15.42
C GLU A 77 11.71 -2.96 -14.44
N ARG A 78 10.51 -2.38 -14.24
CA ARG A 78 10.23 -1.22 -13.42
C ARG A 78 8.97 -1.48 -12.61
N ASP A 79 8.92 -1.07 -11.36
CA ASP A 79 7.68 -1.09 -10.59
C ASP A 79 6.67 -0.05 -11.09
N PRO A 80 5.37 -0.19 -10.77
CA PRO A 80 4.31 0.66 -11.31
C PRO A 80 4.55 2.15 -11.13
N TYR A 81 5.00 2.60 -9.96
CA TYR A 81 5.27 4.02 -9.73
C TYR A 81 6.43 4.54 -10.60
N VAL A 82 7.48 3.74 -10.80
CA VAL A 82 8.62 4.10 -11.67
C VAL A 82 8.15 4.25 -13.11
N GLN A 83 7.29 3.34 -13.58
CA GLN A 83 6.71 3.42 -14.92
C GLN A 83 5.92 4.72 -15.09
N ILE A 84 5.00 5.01 -14.17
CA ILE A 84 4.16 6.22 -14.25
C ILE A 84 5.02 7.48 -14.21
N VAL A 85 5.98 7.59 -13.29
CA VAL A 85 6.84 8.78 -13.17
C VAL A 85 7.63 9.04 -14.46
N GLU A 86 8.17 8.00 -15.09
CA GLU A 86 8.94 8.15 -16.33
C GLU A 86 8.04 8.40 -17.55
N ASP A 87 6.92 7.70 -17.65
CA ASP A 87 6.02 7.76 -18.80
C ASP A 87 5.27 9.11 -18.83
N GLU A 88 4.79 9.59 -17.66
CA GLU A 88 4.16 10.91 -17.48
C GLU A 88 5.17 12.05 -17.30
N ARG A 89 6.46 11.72 -17.21
CA ARG A 89 7.57 12.69 -17.05
C ARG A 89 7.39 13.62 -15.86
N PHE A 90 6.95 13.08 -14.73
CA PHE A 90 6.90 13.85 -13.50
C PHE A 90 8.32 14.24 -13.07
N MET A 91 8.48 15.55 -12.83
CA MET A 91 9.70 16.13 -12.28
C MET A 91 9.83 15.79 -10.80
N ASP A 92 8.71 15.87 -10.08
CA ASP A 92 8.56 15.53 -8.68
C ASP A 92 7.29 14.69 -8.50
N PHE A 93 7.30 13.76 -7.54
CA PHE A 93 6.14 12.94 -7.20
C PHE A 93 6.11 12.55 -5.72
N GLY A 94 4.92 12.29 -5.19
CA GLY A 94 4.72 11.91 -3.80
C GLY A 94 3.46 12.52 -3.22
N TYR A 95 3.57 13.18 -2.07
CA TYR A 95 2.42 13.74 -1.34
C TYR A 95 2.70 15.09 -0.67
N LEU A 96 1.65 15.88 -0.49
CA LEU A 96 1.61 16.94 0.51
C LEU A 96 1.20 16.34 1.86
N CYS A 97 1.87 16.78 2.91
CA CYS A 97 1.72 16.28 4.27
C CYS A 97 1.45 17.43 5.23
N PHE A 98 0.25 17.46 5.80
CA PHE A 98 -0.21 18.53 6.68
C PHE A 98 -0.02 18.11 8.14
N ARG A 99 0.84 18.83 8.85
CA ARG A 99 1.00 18.69 10.30
C ARG A 99 -0.16 19.41 10.98
N THR A 100 -0.86 18.72 11.88
CA THR A 100 -2.00 19.29 12.63
C THR A 100 -1.82 19.15 14.15
N THR A 101 -0.59 18.89 14.61
CA THR A 101 -0.23 18.85 16.03
C THR A 101 1.10 19.56 16.24
N TYR A 102 1.09 20.62 17.05
CA TYR A 102 2.23 21.52 17.26
C TYR A 102 2.74 21.55 18.71
N ALA A 103 2.35 20.56 19.51
CA ALA A 103 2.65 20.56 20.95
C ALA A 103 4.14 20.28 21.28
N ASP A 104 4.88 19.61 20.40
CA ASP A 104 6.26 19.17 20.65
C ASP A 104 7.08 19.10 19.34
N ASP A 105 7.94 20.10 19.11
CA ASP A 105 8.78 20.17 17.90
C ASP A 105 9.92 19.12 17.90
N ALA A 106 10.45 18.75 19.06
CA ALA A 106 11.48 17.71 19.13
C ALA A 106 10.89 16.35 18.75
N ARG A 107 9.64 16.10 19.14
CA ARG A 107 8.89 14.93 18.71
C ARG A 107 8.58 14.97 17.22
N TRP A 108 8.27 16.15 16.67
CA TRP A 108 8.09 16.36 15.24
C TRP A 108 9.33 16.01 14.42
N GLU A 109 10.49 16.56 14.76
CA GLU A 109 11.76 16.27 14.07
C GLU A 109 12.06 14.76 14.08
N LYS A 110 11.89 14.11 15.24
CA LYS A 110 12.08 12.66 15.35
C LYS A 110 11.08 11.88 14.50
N TRP A 111 9.85 12.35 14.38
CA TRP A 111 8.85 11.68 13.54
C TRP A 111 9.25 11.76 12.07
N GLN A 112 9.71 12.92 11.59
CA GLN A 112 10.16 13.09 10.21
C GLN A 112 11.30 12.13 9.86
N GLU A 113 12.31 12.02 10.73
CA GLU A 113 13.42 11.07 10.53
C GLU A 113 12.95 9.61 10.40
N ASN A 114 11.99 9.20 11.23
CA ASN A 114 11.45 7.84 11.17
C ASN A 114 10.49 7.63 9.99
N PHE A 115 9.82 8.70 9.55
CA PHE A 115 8.90 8.65 8.42
C PHE A 115 9.67 8.44 7.11
N ASP A 116 10.78 9.17 6.92
CA ASP A 116 11.67 8.99 5.79
C ASP A 116 12.25 7.56 5.74
N ALA A 117 12.70 7.05 6.89
CA ALA A 117 13.17 5.67 6.99
C ALA A 117 12.06 4.64 6.67
N GLY A 118 10.82 4.90 7.08
CA GLY A 118 9.65 4.07 6.75
C GLY A 118 9.33 4.06 5.27
N LEU A 119 9.36 5.23 4.62
CA LEU A 119 9.18 5.37 3.17
C LEU A 119 10.28 4.62 2.41
N GLU A 120 11.55 4.82 2.78
CA GLU A 120 12.67 4.12 2.15
C GLU A 120 12.56 2.60 2.32
N GLY A 121 12.12 2.14 3.50
CA GLY A 121 11.85 0.74 3.81
C GLY A 121 10.84 0.12 2.86
N GLY A 122 9.74 0.83 2.58
CA GLY A 122 8.71 0.44 1.61
C GLY A 122 9.21 0.28 0.17
N LEU A 123 10.30 0.97 -0.18
CA LEU A 123 10.91 0.91 -1.51
C LEU A 123 12.01 -0.14 -1.62
N VAL A 124 12.32 -0.87 -0.54
CA VAL A 124 13.33 -1.94 -0.56
C VAL A 124 12.88 -3.06 -1.48
N GLY A 125 13.71 -3.37 -2.48
CA GLY A 125 13.44 -4.43 -3.46
C GLY A 125 12.60 -3.98 -4.66
N CYS A 126 12.16 -2.72 -4.70
CA CYS A 126 11.47 -2.17 -5.86
C CYS A 126 12.40 -2.06 -7.08
N ALA A 127 11.90 -2.49 -8.24
CA ALA A 127 12.65 -2.48 -9.50
C ALA A 127 12.66 -1.07 -10.14
N GLY A 128 13.86 -0.57 -10.46
CA GLY A 128 14.06 0.71 -11.15
C GLY A 128 13.95 1.96 -10.26
N ARG A 129 13.85 1.79 -8.94
CA ARG A 129 13.69 2.89 -7.96
C ARG A 129 14.76 3.97 -8.07
N GLU A 130 16.00 3.56 -8.33
CA GLU A 130 17.17 4.44 -8.44
C GLU A 130 17.04 5.46 -9.57
N ARG A 131 16.18 5.22 -10.56
CA ARG A 131 15.98 6.11 -11.71
C ARG A 131 15.11 7.32 -11.37
N VAL A 132 14.31 7.21 -10.31
CA VAL A 132 13.32 8.21 -9.89
C VAL A 132 13.49 8.64 -8.44
N ALA A 133 14.44 8.06 -7.69
CA ALA A 133 14.64 8.34 -6.27
C ALA A 133 14.82 9.84 -5.97
N GLU A 134 15.58 10.57 -6.79
CA GLU A 134 15.81 12.01 -6.63
C GLU A 134 14.56 12.88 -6.90
N ARG A 135 13.49 12.29 -7.43
CA ARG A 135 12.21 12.96 -7.75
C ARG A 135 11.13 12.69 -6.71
N LEU A 136 11.38 11.77 -5.77
CA LEU A 136 10.45 11.51 -4.68
C LEU A 136 10.47 12.70 -3.73
N MET A 137 9.30 13.29 -3.51
CA MET A 137 9.13 14.50 -2.72
C MET A 137 7.93 14.36 -1.79
N VAL A 138 8.14 14.65 -0.52
CA VAL A 138 7.08 14.86 0.46
C VAL A 138 7.17 16.29 0.95
N ILE A 139 6.14 17.09 0.68
CA ILE A 139 6.10 18.49 1.11
C ILE A 139 5.38 18.56 2.44
N PHE A 140 6.10 18.93 3.49
CA PHE A 140 5.50 19.21 4.78
C PHE A 140 4.95 20.64 4.80
N VAL A 141 3.63 20.75 5.02
CA VAL A 141 2.95 22.01 5.29
C VAL A 141 2.95 22.20 6.81
N ASP A 142 3.86 23.05 7.27
CA ASP A 142 4.10 23.39 8.67
C ASP A 142 3.58 24.82 8.91
N ASP A 143 2.30 24.91 9.25
CA ASP A 143 1.58 26.14 9.53
C ASP A 143 0.82 25.98 10.86
N SER A 144 1.22 26.75 11.88
CA SER A 144 0.63 26.67 13.21
C SER A 144 -0.87 26.94 13.25
N ASP A 145 -1.44 27.60 12.22
CA ASP A 145 -2.88 27.80 12.11
C ASP A 145 -3.64 26.48 11.85
N LEU A 146 -2.92 25.41 11.48
CA LEU A 146 -3.45 24.05 11.32
C LEU A 146 -3.45 23.23 12.63
N ASP A 147 -3.07 23.80 13.78
CA ASP A 147 -3.06 23.06 15.04
C ASP A 147 -4.47 22.63 15.46
N GLY A 148 -4.67 21.31 15.62
CA GLY A 148 -5.92 20.70 16.03
C GLY A 148 -7.05 20.74 14.99
N VAL A 149 -6.78 21.14 13.75
CA VAL A 149 -7.80 21.19 12.69
C VAL A 149 -8.21 19.80 12.22
N GLY A 150 -9.41 19.70 11.64
CA GLY A 150 -9.96 18.42 11.16
C GLY A 150 -9.69 18.17 9.68
N PHE A 151 -10.13 17.01 9.19
CA PHE A 151 -9.97 16.59 7.79
C PHE A 151 -10.60 17.55 6.76
N SER A 152 -11.75 18.18 7.09
CA SER A 152 -12.40 19.18 6.23
C SER A 152 -11.49 20.38 5.99
N ASP A 153 -10.82 20.86 7.04
CA ASP A 153 -9.93 22.01 6.98
C ASP A 153 -8.61 21.67 6.28
N VAL A 154 -8.08 20.46 6.48
CA VAL A 154 -6.91 19.98 5.72
C VAL A 154 -7.19 19.88 4.22
N ALA A 155 -8.37 19.40 3.83
CA ALA A 155 -8.76 19.36 2.42
C ALA A 155 -8.87 20.77 1.81
N LYS A 156 -9.37 21.75 2.58
CA LYS A 156 -9.42 23.17 2.19
C LYS A 156 -8.00 23.76 2.06
N ALA A 157 -7.13 23.52 3.05
CA ALA A 157 -5.74 23.96 3.00
C ALA A 157 -4.99 23.38 1.79
N PHE A 158 -5.25 22.13 1.41
CA PHE A 158 -4.72 21.57 0.17
C PHE A 158 -5.19 22.32 -1.07
N ALA A 159 -6.48 22.68 -1.15
CA ALA A 159 -7.00 23.47 -2.25
C ALA A 159 -6.32 24.84 -2.33
N ASP A 160 -6.08 25.50 -1.20
CA ASP A 160 -5.38 26.79 -1.15
C ASP A 160 -3.94 26.68 -1.66
N VAL A 161 -3.17 25.67 -1.20
CA VAL A 161 -1.80 25.42 -1.70
C VAL A 161 -1.80 25.09 -3.19
N LYS A 162 -2.81 24.36 -3.66
CA LYS A 162 -2.98 24.03 -5.08
C LYS A 162 -3.28 25.25 -5.94
N GLU A 163 -4.15 26.15 -5.47
CA GLU A 163 -4.48 27.40 -6.17
C GLU A 163 -3.28 28.33 -6.30
N ASN A 164 -2.36 28.31 -5.32
CA ASN A 164 -1.11 29.06 -5.37
C ASN A 164 -0.09 28.46 -6.36
N GLY A 165 -0.27 27.21 -6.79
CA GLY A 165 0.60 26.55 -7.76
C GLY A 165 1.94 26.09 -7.19
N ASP A 166 2.00 25.79 -5.89
CA ASP A 166 3.23 25.52 -5.17
C ASP A 166 3.82 24.10 -5.42
N PHE A 167 3.15 23.26 -6.20
CA PHE A 167 3.59 21.88 -6.47
C PHE A 167 3.21 21.34 -7.85
N GLY A 168 3.97 20.33 -8.30
CA GLY A 168 3.79 19.68 -9.60
C GLY A 168 2.69 18.60 -9.64
N PRO A 169 2.26 18.16 -10.83
CA PRO A 169 1.15 17.22 -11.00
C PRO A 169 1.40 15.84 -10.37
N GLY A 170 2.65 15.42 -10.17
CA GLY A 170 2.97 14.16 -9.49
C GLY A 170 2.68 14.17 -7.98
N LEU A 171 2.35 15.34 -7.42
CA LEU A 171 1.92 15.53 -6.03
C LEU A 171 0.39 15.76 -5.94
N ASP A 172 -0.29 16.01 -7.08
CA ASP A 172 -1.74 16.22 -7.18
C ASP A 172 -2.48 14.93 -7.53
N VAL A 173 -2.39 13.92 -6.67
CA VAL A 173 -2.96 12.58 -6.93
C VAL A 173 -4.37 12.39 -6.34
N GLY A 174 -5.04 13.49 -5.97
CA GLY A 174 -6.39 13.45 -5.39
C GLY A 174 -6.44 13.05 -3.91
N MET A 175 -5.28 12.88 -3.27
CA MET A 175 -5.18 12.69 -1.82
C MET A 175 -4.00 13.47 -1.24
N CYS A 176 -4.14 13.92 0.01
CA CYS A 176 -3.04 14.42 0.83
C CYS A 176 -2.91 13.60 2.11
N LEU A 177 -1.81 13.83 2.85
CA LEU A 177 -1.55 13.18 4.12
C LEU A 177 -1.84 14.15 5.27
N MET A 178 -2.47 13.66 6.34
CA MET A 178 -2.69 14.42 7.58
C MET A 178 -1.99 13.73 8.75
N LEU A 179 -1.29 14.52 9.56
CA LEU A 179 -0.51 14.06 10.70
C LEU A 179 -1.06 14.65 12.00
N ASP A 180 -1.91 13.88 12.66
CA ASP A 180 -2.42 14.17 13.99
C ASP A 180 -1.59 13.45 15.07
N GLU A 181 -2.01 13.63 16.32
CA GLU A 181 -1.39 12.99 17.48
C GLU A 181 -1.40 11.46 17.42
N GLU A 182 -2.43 10.84 16.82
CA GLU A 182 -2.48 9.38 16.67
C GLU A 182 -1.45 8.88 15.65
N VAL A 183 -1.28 9.60 14.55
CA VAL A 183 -0.27 9.31 13.53
C VAL A 183 1.14 9.44 14.10
N MET A 184 1.39 10.49 14.88
CA MET A 184 2.65 10.71 15.58
C MET A 184 2.99 9.53 16.51
N ALA A 185 2.04 9.13 17.34
CA ALA A 185 2.19 8.00 18.25
C ALA A 185 2.39 6.67 17.48
N SER A 186 1.70 6.47 16.36
CA SER A 186 1.77 5.21 15.60
C SER A 186 3.19 4.85 15.14
N LEU A 187 4.01 5.86 14.86
CA LEU A 187 5.38 5.68 14.38
C LEU A 187 6.41 5.73 15.51
N LEU A 188 6.24 6.62 16.48
CA LEU A 188 7.21 6.83 17.55
C LEU A 188 7.05 5.85 18.73
N GLU A 189 5.85 5.28 18.88
CA GLU A 189 5.48 4.36 19.95
C GLU A 189 4.98 3.05 19.33
N PRO A 190 5.86 2.29 18.65
CA PRO A 190 5.46 1.13 17.87
C PRO A 190 4.81 0.06 18.74
N VAL A 191 3.68 -0.46 18.27
CA VAL A 191 2.97 -1.58 18.89
C VAL A 191 3.24 -2.84 18.08
N GLU A 192 3.67 -3.90 18.74
CA GLU A 192 3.97 -5.19 18.08
C GLU A 192 2.78 -5.66 17.22
N GLY A 193 3.07 -6.04 15.97
CA GLY A 193 2.06 -6.49 15.01
C GLY A 193 1.19 -5.39 14.40
N LYS A 194 1.47 -4.11 14.67
CA LYS A 194 0.82 -2.97 14.02
C LYS A 194 1.84 -2.12 13.28
N ASP A 195 1.56 -1.88 12.01
CA ASP A 195 2.41 -1.02 11.18
C ASP A 195 2.16 0.45 11.50
N PRO A 196 3.19 1.29 11.41
CA PRO A 196 3.00 2.73 11.51
C PRO A 196 2.25 3.24 10.28
N TRP A 197 1.40 4.26 10.48
CA TRP A 197 0.44 4.66 9.47
C TRP A 197 0.21 6.17 9.49
N VAL A 198 -0.33 6.70 8.39
CA VAL A 198 -0.76 8.08 8.23
C VAL A 198 -2.22 8.14 7.79
N TRP A 199 -2.89 9.26 8.01
CA TRP A 199 -4.19 9.49 7.38
C TRP A 199 -3.97 9.90 5.93
N ALA A 200 -4.55 9.16 4.99
CA ALA A 200 -4.75 9.63 3.63
C ALA A 200 -6.16 10.26 3.55
N VAL A 201 -6.20 11.53 3.13
CA VAL A 201 -7.42 12.35 3.05
C VAL A 201 -7.76 12.58 1.59
N ASP A 202 -9.00 12.25 1.19
CA ASP A 202 -9.53 12.55 -0.14
C ASP A 202 -9.87 14.03 -0.23
N VAL A 203 -9.10 14.77 -1.03
CA VAL A 203 -9.23 16.23 -1.14
C VAL A 203 -10.48 16.66 -1.92
N SER A 204 -11.13 15.72 -2.61
CA SER A 204 -12.37 15.96 -3.36
C SER A 204 -13.63 15.57 -2.57
N TYR A 205 -13.47 15.01 -1.37
CA TYR A 205 -14.59 14.57 -0.56
C TYR A 205 -15.31 15.76 0.10
N ASP A 206 -16.65 15.76 0.02
CA ASP A 206 -17.49 16.76 0.69
C ASP A 206 -17.69 16.40 2.18
N PHE A 207 -16.83 16.93 3.03
CA PHE A 207 -16.89 16.73 4.49
C PHE A 207 -18.05 17.46 5.17
N ASP A 208 -18.59 18.50 4.54
CA ASP A 208 -19.64 19.34 5.12
C ASP A 208 -21.05 18.88 4.64
N GLY A 209 -21.09 18.01 3.62
CA GLY A 209 -22.29 17.42 3.05
C GLY A 209 -22.90 16.26 3.84
N ALA A 210 -24.04 15.75 3.35
CA ALA A 210 -24.65 14.56 3.90
C ALA A 210 -23.74 13.35 3.67
N GLN A 211 -23.55 12.53 4.71
CA GLN A 211 -22.80 11.28 4.58
C GLN A 211 -23.34 10.46 3.41
N MET A 212 -22.44 10.07 2.51
CA MET A 212 -22.81 9.24 1.37
C MET A 212 -23.39 7.90 1.86
N GLU A 213 -24.36 7.35 1.12
CA GLU A 213 -25.04 6.09 1.46
C GLU A 213 -24.08 4.89 1.60
N ASP A 214 -22.89 4.97 1.01
CA ASP A 214 -21.88 3.90 1.04
C ASP A 214 -20.94 3.96 2.25
N GLY A 215 -21.04 4.99 3.10
CA GLY A 215 -20.32 5.10 4.36
C GLY A 215 -18.84 5.48 4.26
N TYR A 216 -18.33 5.82 3.06
CA TYR A 216 -16.95 6.27 2.88
C TYR A 216 -16.71 7.60 3.63
N PRO A 217 -15.77 7.69 4.58
CA PRO A 217 -15.62 8.86 5.42
C PRO A 217 -14.68 9.94 4.84
N GLY A 218 -14.30 9.84 3.56
CA GLY A 218 -13.35 10.76 2.91
C GLY A 218 -11.89 10.58 3.33
N ARG A 219 -11.59 9.51 4.09
CA ARG A 219 -10.24 9.26 4.63
C ARG A 219 -10.03 7.80 4.98
N PHE A 220 -8.77 7.39 5.09
CA PHE A 220 -8.40 6.09 5.66
C PHE A 220 -6.95 6.04 6.13
N LYS A 221 -6.63 5.06 6.98
CA LYS A 221 -5.28 4.81 7.48
C LYS A 221 -4.46 4.08 6.41
N VAL A 222 -3.24 4.52 6.16
CA VAL A 222 -2.34 3.93 5.17
C VAL A 222 -1.00 3.64 5.82
N ALA A 223 -0.49 2.42 5.66
CA ALA A 223 0.84 2.07 6.14
C ALA A 223 1.90 2.91 5.41
N ILE A 224 2.86 3.45 6.16
CA ILE A 224 3.87 4.38 5.60
C ILE A 224 4.67 3.70 4.49
N ASP A 225 5.05 2.44 4.69
CA ASP A 225 5.81 1.64 3.72
C ASP A 225 5.06 1.39 2.39
N SER A 226 3.76 1.62 2.36
CA SER A 226 2.88 1.34 1.22
C SER A 226 2.53 2.59 0.42
N LEU A 227 2.93 3.78 0.90
CA LEU A 227 2.54 5.07 0.31
C LEU A 227 3.00 5.19 -1.15
N ILE A 228 4.26 4.87 -1.44
CA ILE A 228 4.85 5.10 -2.77
C ILE A 228 4.80 3.86 -3.65
N SER A 229 5.09 2.68 -3.11
CA SER A 229 5.10 1.43 -3.87
C SER A 229 3.71 1.03 -4.36
N ASP A 230 2.68 1.30 -3.56
CA ASP A 230 1.33 0.76 -3.76
C ASP A 230 0.27 1.86 -3.93
N LEU A 231 0.14 2.78 -2.98
CA LEU A 231 -0.97 3.76 -3.02
C LEU A 231 -0.81 4.77 -4.15
N TRP A 232 0.34 5.44 -4.22
CA TRP A 232 0.62 6.49 -5.18
C TRP A 232 0.36 6.06 -6.64
N PRO A 233 0.86 4.91 -7.14
CA PRO A 233 0.62 4.53 -8.53
C PRO A 233 -0.85 4.23 -8.86
N LEU A 234 -1.66 3.77 -7.88
CA LEU A 234 -3.09 3.53 -8.09
C LEU A 234 -3.87 4.84 -8.28
N LEU A 235 -3.44 5.89 -7.58
CA LEU A 235 -4.02 7.23 -7.66
C LEU A 235 -3.50 7.98 -8.90
N ALA A 236 -2.17 8.07 -9.06
CA ALA A 236 -1.52 8.83 -10.13
C ALA A 236 -1.84 8.29 -11.53
N GLY A 237 -1.93 6.97 -11.68
CA GLY A 237 -2.31 6.34 -12.96
C GLY A 237 -3.78 6.50 -13.34
N SER A 238 -4.56 7.32 -12.60
CA SER A 238 -6.02 7.47 -12.76
C SER A 238 -6.78 6.14 -12.75
N SER A 239 -6.19 5.12 -12.13
CA SER A 239 -6.68 3.75 -12.19
C SER A 239 -7.74 3.48 -11.12
N MET A 240 -7.68 4.18 -9.98
CA MET A 240 -8.65 4.05 -8.90
C MET A 240 -8.93 5.40 -8.24
N GLN A 241 -10.19 5.61 -7.84
CA GLN A 241 -10.55 6.74 -6.98
C GLN A 241 -10.29 6.38 -5.52
N PRO A 242 -9.98 7.35 -4.63
CA PRO A 242 -9.72 7.12 -3.20
C PRO A 242 -10.79 6.26 -2.52
N LYS A 243 -12.05 6.54 -2.81
CA LYS A 243 -13.21 5.76 -2.32
C LYS A 243 -13.16 4.27 -2.66
N SER A 244 -12.62 3.90 -3.82
CA SER A 244 -12.48 2.48 -4.22
C SER A 244 -11.37 1.75 -3.46
N LEU A 245 -10.46 2.49 -2.82
CA LEU A 245 -9.35 1.95 -2.04
C LEU A 245 -9.72 1.77 -0.56
N TRP A 246 -10.79 2.42 -0.11
CA TRP A 246 -11.23 2.39 1.28
C TRP A 246 -11.81 1.03 1.71
N GLN A 247 -11.57 0.68 2.97
CA GLN A 247 -12.15 -0.49 3.63
C GLN A 247 -12.90 -0.06 4.91
N PRO A 248 -14.13 -0.55 5.16
CA PRO A 248 -14.96 -0.11 6.29
C PRO A 248 -14.43 -0.46 7.70
N GLU A 249 -13.44 -1.34 7.81
CA GLU A 249 -13.06 -2.00 9.07
C GLU A 249 -12.01 -1.22 9.90
N ASN A 250 -11.78 0.06 9.63
CA ASN A 250 -10.72 0.86 10.28
C ASN A 250 -9.32 0.20 10.20
N SER A 251 -9.12 -0.71 9.25
CA SER A 251 -7.84 -1.38 9.02
C SER A 251 -6.86 -0.43 8.37
N ILE A 252 -5.58 -0.58 8.72
CA ILE A 252 -4.48 0.09 8.02
C ILE A 252 -4.40 -0.52 6.62
N TRP A 253 -4.56 0.32 5.60
CA TRP A 253 -4.43 -0.07 4.21
C TRP A 253 -2.95 -0.32 3.89
N LYS A 254 -2.64 -1.47 3.27
CA LYS A 254 -1.28 -1.79 2.80
C LYS A 254 -1.18 -2.02 1.30
N SER A 255 -2.21 -2.58 0.67
CA SER A 255 -2.18 -2.78 -0.77
C SER A 255 -3.58 -3.01 -1.35
N ALA A 256 -3.70 -2.79 -2.67
CA ALA A 256 -4.91 -3.16 -3.40
C ALA A 256 -5.12 -4.69 -3.50
N ILE A 257 -4.08 -5.51 -3.25
CA ILE A 257 -4.22 -6.97 -3.22
C ILE A 257 -5.09 -7.39 -2.03
N GLN A 258 -4.93 -6.74 -0.86
CA GLN A 258 -5.81 -6.97 0.30
C GLN A 258 -7.28 -6.67 -0.02
N ILE A 259 -7.55 -5.69 -0.90
CA ILE A 259 -8.90 -5.37 -1.36
C ILE A 259 -9.44 -6.48 -2.28
N ALA A 260 -8.64 -6.93 -3.24
CA ALA A 260 -9.05 -7.99 -4.18
C ALA A 260 -9.32 -9.34 -3.49
N GLU A 261 -8.54 -9.64 -2.44
CA GLU A 261 -8.71 -10.82 -1.58
C GLU A 261 -10.00 -10.74 -0.74
N LYS A 262 -10.26 -9.60 -0.08
CA LYS A 262 -11.48 -9.41 0.72
C LYS A 262 -12.76 -9.36 -0.12
N LEU A 263 -12.70 -8.77 -1.32
CA LEU A 263 -13.85 -8.71 -2.22
C LEU A 263 -14.12 -10.02 -2.99
N GLY A 264 -13.28 -11.05 -2.80
CA GLY A 264 -13.44 -12.33 -3.49
C GLY A 264 -13.37 -12.23 -5.02
N ILE A 265 -12.77 -11.17 -5.55
CA ILE A 265 -12.70 -10.89 -7.00
C ILE A 265 -11.72 -11.86 -7.70
N GLY A 266 -10.96 -12.66 -6.94
CA GLY A 266 -10.23 -13.84 -7.44
C GLY A 266 -11.01 -15.16 -7.49
N THR A 267 -12.27 -15.20 -7.02
CA THR A 267 -13.09 -16.42 -6.98
C THR A 267 -14.56 -16.09 -7.23
N ARG A 268 -14.94 -15.90 -8.50
CA ARG A 268 -16.33 -16.18 -8.88
C ARG A 268 -16.38 -17.56 -9.51
N ARG A 269 -16.80 -18.52 -8.68
CA ARG A 269 -17.35 -19.80 -9.11
C ARG A 269 -18.51 -19.56 -10.06
N GLY A 270 -18.44 -20.19 -11.22
CA GLY A 270 -19.51 -20.47 -12.17
C GLY A 270 -19.12 -21.73 -12.90
#